data_AF-A0A519ZU77-F1
#
_entry.id   AF-A0A519ZU77-F1
#
_cell.length_a   1.000
_cell.length_b   1.000
_cell.length_c   1.000
_cell.angle_alpha   90.00
_cell.angle_beta   90.00
_cell.angle_gamma   90.00
#
_symmetry.space_group_name_H-M   'P 1'
#
loop_
_entity.id
_entity.type
_entity.pdbx_description
1 polymer ?
#
loop_
_entity_poly.entity_id
_entity_poly.type
_entity_poly.pdbx_seq_one_letter_code
_entity_poly.pdbx_strand_id
1 'polypeptide(L)'
;MHLQTFELTLIDTTRTTRLTVLLLLGVFTLAGISIWVALQIDNKALLLLVLVALLGGGGYLGWRAYKQAALVPALLTITPARLQIEDLRPEPRLSQTLRLADIITYRYSSYNNTEELRLNLPDAPPLKLRSAGALAKSGDFRGMLAAFEQAMNEAPSPTGVATRRERSFFEKPVSTYLLVVFTVVIGIVGVAIFTSHRPLQGNLLGVIGTYVAYVVAWRAAAPRRNAPSETS
;
A
#
# COMPACT_ATOMS: atom_id res chain seq x y z
N MET A 1 -35.79 -5.04 11.30
CA MET A 1 -34.75 -4.65 10.34
C MET A 1 -33.83 -3.67 11.04
N HIS A 2 -32.61 -4.10 11.38
CA HIS A 2 -31.70 -3.29 12.19
C HIS A 2 -30.73 -2.54 11.30
N LEU A 3 -30.82 -1.21 11.33
CA LEU A 3 -29.78 -0.33 10.85
C LEU A 3 -28.54 -0.56 11.71
N GLN A 4 -27.40 -0.82 11.08
CA GLN A 4 -26.14 -1.02 11.78
C GLN A 4 -25.11 -0.01 11.27
N THR A 5 -24.40 0.61 12.20
CA THR A 5 -23.43 1.66 11.91
C THR A 5 -22.08 1.30 12.50
N PHE A 6 -21.03 1.47 11.71
CA PHE A 6 -19.67 1.10 12.06
C PHE A 6 -18.72 2.28 11.80
N GLU A 7 -17.98 2.69 12.83
CA GLU A 7 -16.88 3.62 12.67
C GLU A 7 -15.61 2.85 12.31
N LEU A 8 -15.07 3.13 11.12
CA LEU A 8 -13.88 2.49 10.59
C LEU A 8 -12.83 3.52 10.19
N THR A 9 -11.57 3.13 10.28
CA THR A 9 -10.49 3.87 9.62
C THR A 9 -10.14 3.11 8.35
N LEU A 10 -10.41 3.73 7.22
CA LEU A 10 -10.17 3.19 5.89
C LEU A 10 -8.90 3.78 5.27
N ILE A 11 -8.36 3.09 4.27
CA ILE A 11 -7.25 3.57 3.43
C ILE A 11 -7.83 4.14 2.13
N ASP A 12 -7.53 5.40 1.84
CA ASP A 12 -7.83 6.00 0.54
C ASP A 12 -6.84 5.52 -0.51
N THR A 13 -7.22 4.50 -1.26
CA THR A 13 -6.37 3.87 -2.29
C THR A 13 -5.98 4.83 -3.44
N THR A 14 -6.83 5.81 -3.73
CA THR A 14 -6.57 6.78 -4.81
C THR A 14 -5.53 7.81 -4.38
N ARG A 15 -5.69 8.37 -3.17
CA ARG A 15 -4.78 9.35 -2.61
C ARG A 15 -3.45 8.71 -2.21
N THR A 16 -3.46 7.50 -1.65
CA THR A 16 -2.23 6.77 -1.30
C THR A 16 -1.31 6.58 -2.49
N THR A 17 -1.83 6.21 -3.66
CA THR A 17 -0.99 6.04 -4.86
C THR A 17 -0.25 7.33 -5.21
N ARG A 18 -0.94 8.48 -5.18
CA ARG A 18 -0.33 9.80 -5.42
C ARG A 18 0.69 10.17 -4.33
N LEU A 19 0.34 9.91 -3.07
CA LEU A 19 1.23 10.18 -1.92
C LEU A 19 2.48 9.30 -1.95
N THR A 20 2.38 8.05 -2.39
CA THR A 20 3.54 7.16 -2.54
C THR A 20 4.50 7.70 -3.59
N VAL A 21 4.01 8.22 -4.71
CA VAL A 21 4.86 8.87 -5.72
C VAL A 21 5.57 10.10 -5.12
N LEU A 22 4.84 10.96 -4.40
CA LEU A 22 5.42 12.14 -3.75
C LEU A 22 6.45 11.77 -2.67
N LEU A 23 6.17 10.73 -1.88
CA LEU A 23 7.11 10.21 -0.89
C LEU A 23 8.39 9.69 -1.56
N LEU A 24 8.28 8.91 -2.63
CA LEU A 24 9.43 8.40 -3.36
C LEU A 24 10.27 9.55 -3.91
N LEU A 25 9.64 10.55 -4.53
CA LEU A 25 10.32 11.77 -4.98
C LEU A 25 11.02 12.48 -3.82
N GLY A 26 10.36 12.63 -2.67
CA GLY A 26 10.95 13.22 -1.48
C GLY A 26 12.17 12.46 -0.96
N VAL A 27 12.10 11.12 -0.95
CA VAL A 27 13.22 10.24 -0.57
C VAL A 27 14.39 10.39 -1.57
N PHE A 28 14.12 10.43 -2.87
CA PHE A 28 15.14 10.66 -3.89
C PHE A 28 15.83 12.03 -3.71
N THR A 29 15.06 13.09 -3.48
CA THR A 29 15.61 14.42 -3.21
C THR A 29 16.43 14.45 -1.93
N LEU A 30 15.95 13.83 -0.84
CA LEU A 30 16.69 13.73 0.42
C LEU A 30 17.99 12.93 0.25
N ALA A 31 17.98 11.86 -0.54
CA ALA A 31 19.19 11.09 -0.84
C ALA A 31 20.20 11.94 -1.63
N GLY A 32 19.74 12.69 -2.65
CA GLY A 32 20.58 13.61 -3.42
C GLY A 32 21.22 14.69 -2.54
N ILE A 33 20.43 15.33 -1.67
CA ILE A 33 20.94 16.31 -0.69
C ILE A 33 21.93 15.66 0.27
N SER A 34 21.62 14.46 0.77
CA SER A 34 22.49 13.74 1.70
C SER A 34 23.85 13.41 1.07
N ILE A 35 23.87 12.99 -0.20
CA ILE A 35 25.10 12.75 -0.96
C ILE A 35 25.87 14.06 -1.15
N TRP A 36 25.19 15.13 -1.55
CA TRP A 36 25.84 16.43 -1.74
C TRP A 36 26.47 16.95 -0.44
N VAL A 37 25.75 16.86 0.68
CA VAL A 37 26.27 17.23 2.01
C VAL A 37 27.45 16.34 2.42
N ALA A 38 27.39 15.03 2.10
CA ALA A 38 28.48 14.11 2.41
C ALA A 38 29.80 14.42 1.70
N LEU A 39 29.73 15.13 0.56
CA LEU A 39 30.91 15.59 -0.17
C LEU A 39 31.52 16.88 0.42
N GLN A 40 30.78 17.61 1.25
CA GLN A 40 31.20 18.92 1.78
C GLN A 40 31.68 18.88 3.24
N ILE A 41 31.45 17.77 3.96
CA ILE A 41 31.77 17.64 5.39
C ILE A 41 32.89 16.64 5.61
N ASP A 42 34.08 17.14 5.96
CA ASP A 42 35.24 16.30 6.29
C ASP A 42 35.13 15.63 7.66
N ASN A 43 34.42 16.26 8.61
CA ASN A 43 34.24 15.73 9.95
C ASN A 43 33.22 14.57 9.95
N LYS A 44 33.73 13.34 10.08
CA LYS A 44 32.94 12.11 10.07
C LYS A 44 31.82 12.07 11.12
N ALA A 45 32.03 12.65 12.30
CA ALA A 45 31.01 12.67 13.36
C ALA A 45 29.88 13.64 13.01
N LEU A 46 30.23 14.82 12.48
CA LEU A 46 29.25 15.79 11.99
C LEU A 46 28.46 15.23 10.80
N LEU A 47 29.15 14.57 9.87
CA LEU A 47 28.54 13.91 8.73
C LEU A 47 27.51 12.86 9.16
N LEU A 48 27.87 11.99 10.12
CA LEU A 48 26.96 10.98 10.64
C LEU A 48 25.72 11.60 11.28
N LEU A 49 25.88 12.65 12.09
CA LEU A 49 24.75 13.36 12.70
C LEU A 49 23.81 13.97 11.66
N VAL A 50 24.35 14.57 10.60
CA VAL A 50 23.56 15.17 9.53
C VAL A 50 22.82 14.09 8.72
N LEU A 51 23.47 12.96 8.42
CA LEU A 51 22.81 11.84 7.74
C LEU A 51 21.68 11.23 8.58
N VAL A 52 21.89 11.06 9.88
CA VAL A 52 20.84 10.58 10.81
C VAL A 52 19.68 11.58 10.87
N ALA A 53 19.96 12.88 10.93
CA ALA A 53 18.92 13.91 10.94
C ALA A 53 18.14 13.96 9.61
N LEU A 54 18.81 13.90 8.47
CA LEU A 54 18.17 13.95 7.15
C LEU A 54 17.38 12.68 6.84
N LEU A 55 17.98 11.50 7.01
CA LEU A 55 17.34 10.23 6.68
C LEU A 55 16.32 9.82 7.75
N GLY A 56 16.70 9.92 9.03
CA GLY A 56 15.84 9.58 10.15
C GLY A 56 14.72 10.60 10.34
N GLY A 57 15.06 11.89 10.40
CA GLY A 57 14.07 12.97 10.57
C GLY A 57 13.17 13.12 9.35
N GLY A 58 13.76 13.18 8.14
CA GLY A 58 13.00 13.27 6.89
C GLY A 58 12.12 12.05 6.65
N GLY A 59 12.66 10.84 6.87
CA GLY A 59 11.90 9.60 6.76
C GLY A 59 10.75 9.52 7.75
N TYR A 60 10.96 9.91 9.01
CA TYR A 60 9.92 9.94 10.04
C TYR A 60 8.80 10.93 9.72
N LEU A 61 9.15 12.16 9.31
CA LEU A 61 8.16 13.18 8.93
C LEU A 61 7.37 12.74 7.69
N GLY A 62 8.06 12.19 6.69
CA GLY A 62 7.42 11.63 5.49
C GLY A 62 6.44 10.51 5.83
N TRP A 63 6.86 9.56 6.67
CA TRP A 63 6.00 8.49 7.17
C TRP A 63 4.77 9.02 7.91
N ARG A 64 4.96 10.00 8.79
CA ARG A 64 3.87 10.61 9.57
C ARG A 64 2.86 11.33 8.66
N ALA A 65 3.36 12.11 7.70
CA ALA A 65 2.53 12.79 6.72
C ALA A 65 1.75 11.80 5.85
N TYR A 66 2.40 10.73 5.38
CA TYR A 66 1.75 9.65 4.64
C TYR A 66 0.65 9.00 5.47
N LYS A 67 0.93 8.63 6.72
CA LYS A 67 -0.07 8.04 7.61
C LYS A 67 -1.28 8.95 7.80
N GLN A 68 -1.07 10.24 8.01
CA GLN A 68 -2.19 11.19 8.17
C GLN A 68 -3.02 11.35 6.88
N ALA A 69 -2.37 11.32 5.72
CA ALA A 69 -3.06 11.57 4.46
C ALA A 69 -3.68 10.30 3.84
N ALA A 70 -3.14 9.11 4.15
CA ALA A 70 -3.63 7.82 3.70
C ALA A 70 -4.86 7.32 4.48
N LEU A 71 -4.94 7.70 5.75
CA LEU A 71 -6.00 7.26 6.67
C LEU A 71 -7.21 8.18 6.59
N VAL A 72 -8.37 7.56 6.42
CA VAL A 72 -9.67 8.25 6.35
C VAL A 72 -10.59 7.66 7.40
N PRO A 73 -10.97 8.42 8.44
CA PRO A 73 -12.05 8.00 9.32
C PRO A 73 -13.36 8.04 8.52
N ALA A 74 -14.10 6.94 8.54
CA ALA A 74 -15.34 6.79 7.81
C ALA A 74 -16.41 6.12 8.67
N LEU A 75 -17.65 6.59 8.53
CA LEU A 75 -18.83 5.98 9.11
C LEU A 75 -19.53 5.16 8.03
N LEU A 76 -19.66 3.86 8.25
CA LEU A 76 -20.38 2.96 7.36
C LEU A 76 -21.71 2.60 7.97
N THR A 77 -22.79 2.92 7.27
CA THR A 77 -24.15 2.56 7.68
C THR A 77 -24.71 1.53 6.70
N ILE A 78 -25.05 0.35 7.21
CA ILE A 78 -25.59 -0.76 6.43
C ILE A 78 -27.09 -0.87 6.73
N THR A 79 -27.89 -0.90 5.67
CA THR A 79 -29.31 -1.26 5.73
C THR A 79 -29.61 -2.39 4.75
N PRO A 80 -30.78 -3.04 4.81
CA PRO A 80 -31.13 -4.14 3.89
C PRO A 80 -31.12 -3.78 2.40
N ALA A 81 -31.18 -2.48 2.06
CA ALA A 81 -31.24 -2.03 0.67
C ALA A 81 -30.00 -1.23 0.22
N ARG A 82 -29.22 -0.67 1.16
CA ARG A 82 -28.12 0.23 0.84
C ARG A 82 -26.95 0.15 1.82
N LEU A 83 -25.77 0.42 1.29
CA LEU A 83 -24.54 0.71 2.02
C LEU A 83 -24.25 2.21 1.85
N GLN A 84 -24.19 2.94 2.97
CA GLN A 84 -23.79 4.34 2.99
C GLN A 84 -22.42 4.48 3.65
N ILE A 85 -21.55 5.25 3.01
CA ILE A 85 -20.18 5.52 3.46
C ILE A 85 -20.05 7.03 3.60
N GLU A 86 -19.75 7.51 4.80
CA GLU A 86 -19.54 8.93 5.07
C GLU A 86 -18.11 9.17 5.54
N ASP A 87 -17.41 10.08 4.87
CA ASP A 87 -16.08 10.55 5.27
C ASP A 87 -16.20 11.53 6.44
N LEU A 88 -15.57 11.21 7.56
CA LEU A 88 -15.61 11.99 8.81
C LEU A 88 -14.53 13.08 8.87
N ARG A 89 -13.73 13.28 7.82
CA ARG A 89 -12.74 14.36 7.77
C ARG A 89 -13.43 15.74 7.78
N PRO A 90 -12.75 16.78 8.30
CA PRO A 90 -13.18 18.17 8.13
C PRO A 90 -13.32 18.49 6.64
N GLU A 91 -14.32 19.29 6.31
CA GLU A 91 -14.89 19.52 4.97
C GLU A 91 -13.93 19.49 3.76
N PRO A 92 -14.38 19.00 2.58
CA PRO A 92 -15.76 18.57 2.28
C PRO A 92 -16.05 17.14 2.75
N ARG A 93 -17.17 16.95 3.46
CA ARG A 93 -17.67 15.62 3.81
C ARG A 93 -18.18 14.94 2.56
N LEU A 94 -17.54 13.85 2.18
CA LEU A 94 -17.98 13.02 1.06
C LEU A 94 -18.89 11.92 1.61
N SER A 95 -20.15 11.91 1.18
CA SER A 95 -21.06 10.80 1.44
C SER A 95 -21.35 10.07 0.13
N GLN A 96 -21.13 8.76 0.14
CA GLN A 96 -21.44 7.87 -0.96
C GLN A 96 -22.51 6.89 -0.51
N THR A 97 -23.60 6.79 -1.26
CA THR A 97 -24.65 5.79 -1.01
C THR A 97 -24.68 4.81 -2.18
N LEU A 98 -24.67 3.53 -1.86
CA LEU A 98 -24.63 2.42 -2.80
C LEU A 98 -25.84 1.52 -2.55
N ARG A 99 -26.61 1.16 -3.58
CA ARG A 99 -27.67 0.15 -3.40
C ARG A 99 -27.05 -1.23 -3.45
N LEU A 100 -27.50 -2.12 -2.57
CA LEU A 100 -26.98 -3.49 -2.53
C LEU A 100 -27.34 -4.27 -3.82
N ALA A 101 -28.49 -3.95 -4.41
CA ALA A 101 -28.92 -4.52 -5.69
C ALA A 101 -28.03 -4.12 -6.88
N ASP A 102 -27.28 -3.02 -6.78
CA ASP A 102 -26.38 -2.57 -7.85
C ASP A 102 -25.01 -3.29 -7.77
N ILE A 103 -24.75 -4.07 -6.72
CA ILE A 103 -23.50 -4.80 -6.53
C ILE A 103 -23.58 -6.11 -7.33
N ILE A 104 -22.80 -6.21 -8.40
CA ILE A 104 -22.74 -7.44 -9.22
C ILE A 104 -22.02 -8.54 -8.44
N THR A 105 -20.83 -8.21 -7.94
CA THR A 105 -20.00 -9.14 -7.17
C THR A 105 -19.27 -8.38 -6.08
N TYR A 106 -19.02 -9.07 -4.97
CA TYR A 106 -18.14 -8.58 -3.93
C TYR A 106 -17.05 -9.60 -3.62
N ARG A 107 -15.96 -9.12 -3.05
CA ARG A 107 -14.82 -9.95 -2.63
C ARG A 107 -14.27 -9.42 -1.32
N TYR A 108 -14.15 -10.31 -0.35
CA TYR A 108 -13.38 -10.06 0.86
C TYR A 108 -11.97 -10.65 0.74
N SER A 109 -11.00 -9.96 1.34
CA SER A 109 -9.62 -10.43 1.48
C SER A 109 -9.02 -9.93 2.79
N SER A 110 -8.15 -10.73 3.40
CA SER A 110 -7.41 -10.36 4.61
C SER A 110 -5.94 -10.71 4.42
N TYR A 111 -5.06 -9.72 4.53
CA TYR A 111 -3.62 -9.90 4.37
C TYR A 111 -2.85 -8.91 5.24
N ASN A 112 -1.88 -9.41 6.02
CA ASN A 112 -0.97 -8.61 6.84
C ASN A 112 -1.69 -7.56 7.70
N ASN A 113 -2.70 -8.01 8.47
CA ASN A 113 -3.57 -7.16 9.29
C ASN A 113 -4.30 -6.05 8.52
N THR A 114 -4.43 -6.19 7.20
CA THR A 114 -5.26 -5.32 6.36
C THR A 114 -6.40 -6.17 5.82
N GLU A 115 -7.62 -5.73 6.08
CA GLU A 115 -8.85 -6.35 5.56
C GLU A 115 -9.37 -5.48 4.41
N GLU A 116 -9.81 -6.08 3.31
CA GLU A 116 -10.29 -5.35 2.13
C GLU A 116 -11.57 -6.00 1.61
N LEU A 117 -12.63 -5.19 1.52
CA LEU A 117 -13.89 -5.51 0.84
C LEU A 117 -13.92 -4.74 -0.48
N ARG A 118 -13.92 -5.47 -1.59
CA ARG A 118 -14.02 -4.92 -2.94
C ARG A 118 -15.41 -5.19 -3.49
N LEU A 119 -16.08 -4.15 -3.94
CA LEU A 119 -17.40 -4.19 -4.55
C LEU A 119 -17.27 -3.84 -6.03
N ASN A 120 -17.74 -4.72 -6.91
CA ASN A 120 -17.79 -4.46 -8.35
C ASN A 120 -19.20 -4.02 -8.73
N LEU A 121 -19.27 -2.95 -9.53
CA LEU A 121 -20.47 -2.27 -9.97
C LEU A 121 -20.55 -2.34 -11.49
N PRO A 122 -21.75 -2.31 -12.11
CA PRO A 122 -21.92 -2.42 -13.57
C PRO A 122 -21.18 -1.34 -14.36
N ASP A 123 -21.39 -0.08 -13.97
CA ASP A 123 -20.96 1.08 -14.75
C ASP A 123 -19.96 1.96 -13.99
N ALA A 124 -19.30 1.41 -12.96
CA ALA A 124 -18.39 2.16 -12.11
C ALA A 124 -17.11 1.38 -11.78
N PRO A 125 -15.98 2.07 -11.56
CA PRO A 125 -14.78 1.41 -11.08
C PRO A 125 -15.06 0.71 -9.74
N PRO A 126 -14.35 -0.39 -9.46
CA PRO A 126 -14.57 -1.18 -8.25
C PRO A 126 -14.32 -0.33 -7.00
N LEU A 127 -15.31 -0.30 -6.12
CA LEU A 127 -15.20 0.37 -4.83
C LEU A 127 -14.42 -0.52 -3.86
N LYS A 128 -13.38 0.02 -3.24
CA LYS A 128 -12.52 -0.72 -2.31
C LYS A 128 -12.59 -0.11 -0.93
N LEU A 129 -13.11 -0.88 0.02
CA LEU A 129 -13.13 -0.57 1.44
C LEU A 129 -12.00 -1.33 2.09
N ARG A 130 -10.88 -0.65 2.36
CA ARG A 130 -9.67 -1.26 2.89
C ARG A 130 -9.43 -0.77 4.31
N SER A 131 -9.40 -1.68 5.27
CA SER A 131 -9.10 -1.38 6.67
C SER A 131 -7.68 -0.85 6.82
N ALA A 132 -7.51 0.06 7.76
CA ALA A 132 -6.23 0.65 8.10
C ALA A 132 -5.37 -0.20 9.04
N GLY A 133 -5.70 -1.47 9.29
CA GLY A 133 -5.13 -2.26 10.40
C GLY A 133 -3.59 -2.36 10.42
N ALA A 134 -2.93 -2.29 9.26
CA ALA A 134 -1.47 -2.23 9.17
C ALA A 134 -0.85 -0.88 9.57
N LEU A 135 -1.62 0.21 9.51
CA LEU A 135 -1.16 1.59 9.74
C LEU A 135 -1.71 2.20 11.03
N ALA A 136 -2.91 1.80 11.46
CA ALA A 136 -3.60 2.26 12.66
C ALA A 136 -4.55 1.16 13.17
N LYS A 137 -5.13 1.36 14.36
CA LYS A 137 -6.21 0.48 14.81
C LYS A 137 -7.39 0.66 13.84
N SER A 138 -7.73 -0.40 13.11
CA SER A 138 -9.01 -0.45 12.41
C SER A 138 -10.12 -0.65 13.44
N GLY A 139 -11.26 0.01 13.24
CA GLY A 139 -12.48 -0.30 13.99
C GLY A 139 -12.97 -1.72 13.71
N ASP A 140 -14.23 -2.01 14.06
CA ASP A 140 -14.80 -3.35 13.92
C ASP A 140 -15.17 -3.71 12.46
N PHE A 141 -14.13 -3.94 11.64
CA PHE A 141 -14.29 -4.26 10.23
C PHE A 141 -14.92 -5.64 10.03
N ARG A 142 -14.69 -6.58 10.96
CA ARG A 142 -15.31 -7.92 10.92
C ARG A 142 -16.80 -7.85 11.23
N GLY A 143 -17.21 -7.08 12.24
CA GLY A 143 -18.62 -6.82 12.51
C GLY A 143 -19.32 -6.18 11.31
N MET A 144 -18.66 -5.18 10.68
CA MET A 144 -19.17 -4.56 9.46
C MET A 144 -19.33 -5.55 8.30
N LEU A 145 -18.35 -6.44 8.10
CA LEU A 145 -18.43 -7.47 7.04
C LEU A 145 -19.59 -8.44 7.30
N ALA A 146 -19.76 -8.93 8.54
CA ALA A 146 -20.86 -9.83 8.88
C ALA A 146 -22.22 -9.17 8.64
N ALA A 147 -22.37 -7.90 9.01
CA ALA A 147 -23.56 -7.10 8.73
C ALA A 147 -23.83 -6.94 7.23
N PHE A 148 -22.77 -6.71 6.45
CA PHE A 148 -22.84 -6.58 5.01
C PHE A 148 -23.26 -7.90 4.34
N GLU A 149 -22.64 -9.02 4.72
CA GLU A 149 -22.97 -10.35 4.19
C GLU A 149 -24.42 -10.73 4.53
N GLN A 150 -24.89 -10.43 5.74
CA GLN A 150 -26.29 -10.62 6.11
C GLN A 150 -27.23 -9.79 5.20
N ALA A 151 -26.94 -8.50 5.02
CA ALA A 151 -27.76 -7.63 4.17
C ALA A 151 -27.75 -8.07 2.69
N MET A 152 -26.62 -8.58 2.18
CA MET A 152 -26.52 -9.12 0.82
C MET A 152 -27.32 -10.41 0.64
N ASN A 153 -27.39 -11.28 1.66
CA ASN A 153 -28.20 -12.50 1.60
C ASN A 153 -29.71 -12.22 1.58
N GLU A 154 -30.12 -11.10 2.18
CA GLU A 154 -31.51 -10.64 2.18
C GLU A 154 -31.87 -9.87 0.89
N ALA A 155 -30.88 -9.45 0.11
CA ALA A 155 -31.09 -8.68 -1.12
C ALA A 155 -31.52 -9.60 -2.29
N PRO A 156 -32.47 -9.15 -3.13
CA PRO A 156 -32.91 -9.91 -4.30
C PRO A 156 -31.78 -9.95 -5.35
N SER A 157 -31.08 -11.10 -5.39
CA SER A 157 -29.92 -11.46 -6.23
C SER A 157 -28.58 -10.81 -5.87
N PRO A 158 -27.69 -11.63 -5.30
CA PRO A 158 -26.28 -11.56 -5.64
C PRO A 158 -25.76 -12.92 -6.12
N THR A 159 -25.54 -13.06 -7.44
CA THR A 159 -24.74 -14.14 -8.02
C THR A 159 -23.26 -13.84 -7.78
N GLY A 160 -22.76 -14.14 -6.58
CA GLY A 160 -21.40 -13.78 -6.20
C GLY A 160 -20.67 -14.82 -5.37
N VAL A 161 -20.27 -15.93 -5.98
CA VAL A 161 -19.16 -16.74 -5.46
C VAL A 161 -18.05 -16.77 -6.49
N ALA A 162 -16.95 -16.08 -6.21
CA ALA A 162 -15.70 -16.27 -6.95
C ALA A 162 -14.51 -15.96 -6.03
N THR A 163 -14.05 -16.97 -5.31
CA THR A 163 -12.78 -16.96 -4.58
C THR A 163 -11.63 -17.00 -5.60
N ARG A 164 -11.30 -15.86 -6.20
CA ARG A 164 -10.19 -15.76 -7.16
C ARG A 164 -8.85 -15.67 -6.43
N ARG A 165 -7.94 -16.62 -6.68
CA ARG A 165 -6.55 -16.61 -6.17
C ARG A 165 -5.91 -15.24 -6.37
N GLU A 166 -5.40 -14.65 -5.30
CA GLU A 166 -4.76 -13.34 -5.36
C GLU A 166 -3.31 -13.46 -5.84
N ARG A 167 -2.88 -12.47 -6.63
CA ARG A 167 -1.54 -12.42 -7.22
C ARG A 167 -0.49 -12.24 -6.12
N SER A 168 0.54 -13.09 -6.11
CA SER A 168 1.65 -12.99 -5.14
C SER A 168 2.40 -11.65 -5.27
N PHE A 169 3.16 -11.24 -4.26
CA PHE A 169 3.91 -9.98 -4.28
C PHE A 169 4.75 -9.80 -5.56
N PHE A 170 5.41 -10.86 -6.02
CA PHE A 170 6.25 -10.88 -7.22
C PHE A 170 5.46 -10.84 -8.55
N GLU A 171 4.15 -11.07 -8.50
CA GLU A 171 3.25 -10.92 -9.64
C GLU A 171 2.72 -9.48 -9.79
N LYS A 172 2.99 -8.60 -8.81
CA LYS A 172 2.56 -7.18 -8.83
C LYS A 172 3.62 -6.28 -9.48
N PRO A 173 3.23 -5.18 -10.16
CA PRO A 173 4.18 -4.22 -10.77
C PRO A 173 5.18 -3.62 -9.77
N VAL A 174 4.74 -3.47 -8.50
CA VAL A 174 5.57 -2.96 -7.40
C VAL A 174 6.87 -3.76 -7.22
N SER A 175 6.82 -5.09 -7.40
CA SER A 175 8.03 -5.92 -7.31
C SER A 175 9.04 -5.62 -8.41
N THR A 176 8.58 -5.25 -9.60
CA THR A 176 9.45 -4.84 -10.71
C THR A 176 10.09 -3.48 -10.45
N TYR A 177 9.36 -2.52 -9.88
CA TYR A 177 9.96 -1.24 -9.49
C TYR A 177 11.02 -1.40 -8.40
N LEU A 178 10.75 -2.24 -7.39
CA LEU A 178 11.72 -2.57 -6.34
C LEU A 178 12.95 -3.27 -6.90
N LEU A 179 12.78 -4.18 -7.86
CA LEU A 179 13.90 -4.81 -8.55
C LEU A 179 14.80 -3.75 -9.18
N VAL A 180 14.25 -2.85 -10.01
CA VAL A 180 15.02 -1.81 -10.70
C VAL A 180 15.76 -0.90 -9.70
N VAL A 181 15.10 -0.46 -8.65
CA VAL A 181 15.72 0.39 -7.61
C VAL A 181 16.89 -0.35 -6.95
N PHE A 182 16.69 -1.60 -6.53
CA PHE A 182 17.78 -2.38 -5.95
C PHE A 182 18.93 -2.63 -6.92
N THR A 183 18.64 -2.88 -8.21
CA THR A 183 19.69 -3.03 -9.23
C THR A 183 20.53 -1.76 -9.35
N VAL A 184 19.89 -0.58 -9.39
CA VAL A 184 20.59 0.71 -9.47
C VAL A 184 21.43 0.95 -8.23
N VAL A 185 20.87 0.74 -7.03
CA VAL A 185 21.61 0.92 -5.77
C VAL A 185 22.83 0.00 -5.70
N ILE A 186 22.66 -1.28 -6.05
CA ILE A 186 23.77 -2.24 -6.06
C ILE A 186 24.81 -1.86 -7.13
N GLY A 187 24.38 -1.36 -8.29
CA GLY A 187 25.29 -0.86 -9.32
C GLY A 187 26.12 0.33 -8.84
N ILE A 188 25.49 1.32 -8.18
CA ILE A 188 26.18 2.48 -7.59
C ILE A 188 27.15 2.04 -6.51
N VAL A 189 26.73 1.14 -5.61
CA VAL A 189 27.59 0.57 -4.57
C VAL A 189 28.77 -0.18 -5.20
N GLY A 190 28.53 -0.97 -6.26
CA GLY A 190 29.58 -1.65 -7.02
C GLY A 190 30.60 -0.68 -7.61
N VAL A 191 30.16 0.39 -8.27
CA VAL A 191 31.06 1.40 -8.82
C VAL A 191 31.85 2.09 -7.70
N ALA A 192 31.21 2.44 -6.59
CA ALA A 192 31.89 3.04 -5.43
C ALA A 192 32.92 2.09 -4.81
N ILE A 193 32.66 0.78 -4.82
CA ILE A 193 33.60 -0.26 -4.39
C ILE A 193 34.83 -0.29 -5.30
N PHE A 194 34.63 -0.34 -6.62
CA PHE A 194 35.73 -0.46 -7.57
C PHE A 194 36.55 0.83 -7.73
N THR A 195 35.98 1.99 -7.41
CA THR A 195 36.67 3.28 -7.49
C THR A 195 37.27 3.75 -6.15
N SER A 196 36.90 3.13 -5.03
CA SER A 196 37.42 3.48 -3.71
C SER A 196 38.71 2.74 -3.36
N HIS A 197 39.74 3.48 -2.94
CA HIS A 197 40.98 2.91 -2.38
C HIS A 197 40.85 2.45 -0.92
N ARG A 198 39.68 2.62 -0.29
CA ARG A 198 39.47 2.25 1.12
C ARG A 198 39.05 0.78 1.24
N PRO A 199 39.59 0.04 2.23
CA PRO A 199 39.15 -1.33 2.48
C PRO A 199 37.68 -1.34 2.86
N LEU A 200 36.90 -2.18 2.18
CA LEU A 200 35.47 -2.33 2.41
C LEU A 200 35.23 -3.09 3.71
N GLN A 201 34.51 -2.47 4.63
CA GLN A 201 34.00 -3.11 5.83
C GLN A 201 32.51 -3.39 5.64
N GLY A 202 32.15 -4.67 5.47
CA GLY A 202 30.76 -5.11 5.34
C GLY A 202 30.58 -6.46 4.66
N ASN A 203 29.43 -7.11 4.89
CA ASN A 203 29.09 -8.41 4.30
C ASN A 203 28.50 -8.23 2.89
N LEU A 204 29.35 -7.92 1.92
CA LEU A 204 28.96 -7.75 0.51
C LEU A 204 28.33 -9.02 -0.08
N LEU A 205 28.82 -10.20 0.32
CA LEU A 205 28.26 -11.48 -0.08
C LEU A 205 26.81 -11.64 0.39
N GLY A 206 26.49 -11.16 1.59
CA GLY A 206 25.12 -11.15 2.12
C GLY A 206 24.18 -10.25 1.32
N VAL A 207 24.63 -9.05 0.93
CA VAL A 207 23.85 -8.12 0.10
C VAL A 207 23.60 -8.70 -1.29
N ILE A 208 24.65 -9.23 -1.92
CA ILE A 208 24.54 -9.88 -3.24
C ILE A 208 23.64 -11.12 -3.16
N GLY A 209 23.80 -11.96 -2.13
CA GLY A 209 22.98 -13.16 -1.93
C GLY A 209 21.50 -12.83 -1.75
N THR A 210 21.18 -11.80 -0.97
CA THR A 210 19.79 -11.34 -0.77
C THR A 210 19.18 -10.81 -2.07
N TYR A 211 19.94 -10.05 -2.85
CA TYR A 211 19.50 -9.56 -4.14
C TYR A 211 19.28 -10.70 -5.15
N VAL A 212 20.18 -11.66 -5.23
CA VAL A 212 20.03 -12.85 -6.09
C VAL A 212 18.77 -13.63 -5.70
N ALA A 213 18.53 -13.85 -4.41
CA ALA A 213 17.32 -14.50 -3.93
C ALA A 213 16.05 -13.74 -4.36
N TYR A 214 16.07 -12.41 -4.27
CA TYR A 214 14.96 -11.56 -4.75
C TYR A 214 14.73 -11.70 -6.25
N VAL A 215 15.80 -11.65 -7.06
CA VAL A 215 15.75 -11.80 -8.53
C VAL A 215 15.17 -13.17 -8.91
N VAL A 216 15.61 -14.24 -8.23
CA VAL A 216 15.13 -15.61 -8.46
C VAL A 216 13.63 -15.70 -8.15
N ALA A 217 13.19 -15.18 -7.01
CA ALA A 217 11.76 -15.16 -6.64
C ALA A 217 10.91 -14.32 -7.62
N TRP A 218 11.43 -13.17 -8.05
CA TRP A 218 10.78 -12.33 -9.07
C TRP A 218 10.68 -13.02 -10.44
N ARG A 219 11.72 -13.77 -10.84
CA ARG A 219 11.75 -14.51 -12.10
C ARG A 219 10.83 -15.74 -12.07
N ALA A 220 10.78 -16.45 -10.94
CA ALA A 220 9.88 -17.60 -10.75
C ALA A 220 8.39 -17.20 -10.84
N ALA A 221 8.06 -15.94 -10.57
CA ALA A 221 6.71 -15.39 -10.72
C ALA A 221 6.38 -14.92 -12.15
N ALA A 222 7.34 -14.84 -13.07
CA ALA A 222 7.15 -14.28 -14.41
C ALA A 222 6.07 -14.98 -15.26
N PRO A 223 5.94 -16.32 -15.28
CA PRO A 223 4.88 -16.99 -16.03
C PRO A 223 3.48 -16.59 -15.56
N ARG A 224 3.33 -16.34 -14.25
CA ARG A 224 2.05 -15.97 -13.62
C ARG A 224 1.73 -14.49 -13.80
N ARG A 225 2.76 -13.65 -13.92
CA ARG A 225 2.64 -12.22 -14.20
C ARG A 225 2.26 -11.94 -15.65
N ASN A 226 2.74 -12.77 -16.58
CA ASN A 226 2.50 -12.63 -18.02
C ASN A 226 1.31 -13.44 -18.53
N ALA A 227 0.70 -14.28 -17.68
CA ALA A 227 -0.55 -14.95 -18.04
C ALA A 227 -1.61 -13.89 -18.39
N PRO A 228 -2.34 -14.06 -19.51
CA PRO A 228 -3.43 -13.15 -19.85
C PRO A 228 -4.32 -13.05 -18.63
N SER A 229 -4.62 -11.83 -18.20
CA SER A 229 -5.68 -11.62 -17.22
C SER A 229 -6.91 -12.26 -17.81
N GLU A 230 -7.34 -13.41 -17.28
CA GLU A 230 -8.63 -13.99 -17.65
C GLU A 230 -9.62 -12.85 -17.55
N THR A 231 -10.12 -12.46 -18.73
CA THR A 231 -11.00 -11.33 -18.96
C THR A 231 -12.28 -11.61 -18.20
N SER A 232 -12.50 -10.88 -17.12
CA SER A 232 -13.73 -10.82 -16.34
C SER A 232 -13.83 -9.43 -15.73
#